data_AF-A0A1A8SFP2-F1
#
_entry.id   AF-A0A1A8SFP2-F1
#
_cell.length_a   1.000
_cell.length_b   1.000
_cell.length_c   1.000
_cell.angle_alpha   90.00
_cell.angle_beta   90.00
_cell.angle_gamma   90.00
#
_symmetry.space_group_name_H-M   'P 1'
#
loop_
_entity.id
_entity.type
_entity.pdbx_description
1 polymer ?
#
loop_
_entity_poly.entity_id
_entity_poly.type
_entity_poly.pdbx_seq_one_letter_code
_entity_poly.pdbx_strand_id
1 'polypeptide(L)'
;RPSFHPVVKWGLKHVSSSSANGNARPLPVPSHPWSHVGLNFVTGLPPVNNLNTVFTITDRFSKAVHFIALPGLPSARRTAELFLENVVRLHGFPVDVVSDRGPQFMDRFWKAFCHLMGASVSLSSGYHPQTNGQTERVNQQLGRYLRCFVSAQPSQWPKYLLWAELSHNLHTSSTTHMSPFEVCYGYQPPVFAHQEPEVVVPAAQSLVRRCKNAWIKA
;
A
#
# COMPACT_ATOMS: atom_id res chain seq x y z
N ARG A 1 44.41 -20.88 13.66
CA ARG A 1 43.16 -20.11 13.89
C ARG A 1 43.55 -18.64 13.95
N PRO A 2 42.84 -17.70 13.30
CA PRO A 2 41.45 -17.77 12.88
C PRO A 2 41.25 -17.91 11.37
N SER A 3 40.08 -18.45 11.06
CA SER A 3 39.53 -18.80 9.75
C SER A 3 38.77 -17.62 9.15
N PHE A 4 39.15 -17.20 7.95
CA PHE A 4 38.33 -16.33 7.10
C PHE A 4 37.34 -17.20 6.32
N HIS A 5 36.04 -16.98 6.56
CA HIS A 5 34.95 -17.58 5.79
C HIS A 5 34.91 -16.96 4.37
N PRO A 6 34.69 -17.76 3.31
CA PRO A 6 34.46 -17.22 1.98
C PRO A 6 33.02 -16.70 1.82
N VAL A 7 32.94 -15.54 1.18
CA VAL A 7 31.73 -14.86 0.70
C VAL A 7 30.99 -15.76 -0.30
N VAL A 8 29.71 -16.03 -0.04
CA VAL A 8 28.81 -16.72 -0.96
C VAL A 8 28.54 -15.82 -2.17
N LYS A 9 29.08 -16.19 -3.33
CA LYS A 9 28.69 -15.64 -4.64
C LYS A 9 27.29 -16.16 -5.00
N TRP A 10 26.31 -15.26 -5.08
CA TRP A 10 25.04 -15.56 -5.74
C TRP A 10 25.25 -15.56 -7.25
N GLY A 11 25.26 -16.74 -7.86
CA GLY A 11 25.33 -16.90 -9.31
C GLY A 11 24.02 -16.50 -9.97
N LEU A 12 24.04 -15.40 -10.74
CA LEU A 12 23.02 -15.11 -11.74
C LEU A 12 23.18 -16.09 -12.91
N LYS A 13 22.27 -17.07 -13.02
CA LYS A 13 22.11 -17.84 -14.27
C LYS A 13 21.27 -17.01 -15.23
N HIS A 14 21.91 -16.52 -16.30
CA HIS A 14 21.21 -16.04 -17.48
C HIS A 14 20.39 -17.19 -18.08
N VAL A 15 19.07 -17.05 -18.10
CA VAL A 15 18.18 -17.83 -18.96
C VAL A 15 17.73 -16.90 -20.07
N SER A 16 17.97 -17.32 -21.30
CA SER A 16 17.64 -16.64 -22.55
C SER A 16 16.15 -16.35 -22.66
N SER A 17 15.79 -15.09 -22.93
CA SER A 17 14.42 -14.65 -23.16
C SER A 17 13.97 -15.02 -24.57
N SER A 18 12.94 -15.86 -24.70
CA SER A 18 12.10 -15.90 -25.88
C SER A 18 11.19 -14.67 -25.89
N SER A 19 11.27 -13.89 -26.96
CA SER A 19 10.46 -12.69 -27.21
C SER A 19 9.05 -13.10 -27.66
N ALA A 20 8.09 -13.09 -26.72
CA ALA A 20 6.67 -13.08 -27.07
C ALA A 20 6.20 -11.63 -27.21
N ASN A 21 6.20 -11.11 -28.43
CA ASN A 21 5.54 -9.86 -28.82
C ASN A 21 4.02 -10.00 -28.68
N GLY A 22 3.51 -9.82 -27.45
CA GLY A 22 2.10 -9.55 -27.21
C GLY A 22 1.92 -8.05 -27.01
N ASN A 23 1.20 -7.37 -27.92
CA ASN A 23 0.86 -5.95 -27.76
C ASN A 23 0.09 -5.74 -26.45
N ALA A 24 0.79 -5.18 -25.46
CA ALA A 24 0.25 -4.95 -24.13
C ALA A 24 -0.70 -3.75 -24.19
N ARG A 25 -1.99 -3.96 -23.94
CA ARG A 25 -3.00 -2.88 -23.89
C ARG A 25 -2.75 -2.03 -22.64
N PRO A 26 -2.70 -0.69 -22.71
CA PRO A 26 -2.58 0.15 -21.53
C PRO A 26 -3.77 -0.08 -20.58
N LEU A 27 -3.53 0.01 -19.27
CA LEU A 27 -4.62 -0.04 -18.29
C LEU A 27 -5.59 1.13 -18.51
N PRO A 28 -6.90 0.94 -18.24
CA PRO A 28 -7.86 2.02 -18.33
C PRO A 28 -7.45 3.19 -17.44
N VAL A 29 -7.71 4.40 -17.95
CA VAL A 29 -7.50 5.66 -17.21
C VAL A 29 -8.63 5.79 -16.19
N PRO A 30 -8.31 5.95 -14.90
CA PRO A 30 -9.34 6.11 -13.88
C PRO A 30 -10.14 7.40 -14.08
N SER A 31 -11.47 7.34 -13.90
CA SER A 31 -12.39 8.47 -14.14
C SER A 31 -12.63 9.34 -12.90
N HIS A 32 -12.58 8.74 -11.72
CA HIS A 32 -12.76 9.41 -10.43
C HIS A 32 -12.00 8.67 -9.32
N PRO A 33 -11.81 9.29 -8.14
CA PRO A 33 -11.19 8.63 -7.00
C PRO A 33 -11.83 7.27 -6.70
N TRP A 34 -11.00 6.30 -6.37
CA TRP A 34 -11.35 4.93 -5.97
C TRP A 34 -12.06 4.06 -7.03
N SER A 35 -12.25 4.58 -8.25
CA SER A 35 -12.79 3.78 -9.37
C SER A 35 -11.86 2.63 -9.79
N HIS A 36 -10.54 2.82 -9.65
CA HIS A 36 -9.54 1.85 -10.07
C HIS A 36 -8.52 1.68 -8.96
N VAL A 37 -8.39 0.49 -8.41
CA VAL A 37 -7.54 0.24 -7.24
C VAL A 37 -6.39 -0.72 -7.56
N GLY A 38 -5.25 -0.49 -6.93
CA GLY A 38 -4.10 -1.38 -6.88
C GLY A 38 -4.04 -2.10 -5.55
N LEU A 39 -3.84 -3.42 -5.55
CA LEU A 39 -3.72 -4.27 -4.37
C LEU A 39 -2.36 -4.95 -4.34
N ASN A 40 -1.74 -5.01 -3.15
CA ASN A 40 -0.46 -5.70 -2.96
C ASN A 40 -0.27 -6.12 -1.49
N PHE A 41 0.60 -7.09 -1.25
CA PHE A 41 1.03 -7.48 0.09
C PHE A 41 2.54 -7.20 0.28
N VAL A 42 2.87 -6.42 1.31
CA VAL A 42 4.26 -6.26 1.77
C VAL A 42 4.52 -7.25 2.89
N THR A 43 5.26 -8.32 2.58
CA THR A 43 5.57 -9.41 3.51
C THR A 43 7.02 -9.35 3.99
N GLY A 44 7.33 -10.18 5.00
CA GLY A 44 8.68 -10.32 5.55
C GLY A 44 9.11 -9.12 6.40
N LEU A 45 8.15 -8.40 6.98
CA LEU A 45 8.44 -7.33 7.93
C LEU A 45 8.84 -7.95 9.29
N PRO A 46 9.65 -7.25 10.11
CA PRO A 46 9.94 -7.66 11.48
C PRO A 46 8.63 -7.94 12.25
N PRO A 47 8.51 -9.11 12.89
CA PRO A 47 7.28 -9.48 13.57
C PRO A 47 7.07 -8.63 14.84
N VAL A 48 5.89 -8.04 14.98
CA VAL A 48 5.45 -7.27 16.16
C VAL A 48 4.03 -7.69 16.53
N ASN A 49 3.81 -8.22 17.73
CA ASN A 49 2.50 -8.72 18.18
C ASN A 49 1.84 -9.66 17.16
N ASN A 50 2.62 -10.61 16.63
CA ASN A 50 2.24 -11.54 15.54
C ASN A 50 2.02 -10.91 14.16
N LEU A 51 2.15 -9.59 13.99
CA LEU A 51 1.99 -8.89 12.72
C LEU A 51 3.32 -8.85 11.95
N ASN A 52 3.31 -9.23 10.67
CA ASN A 52 4.51 -9.29 9.81
C ASN A 52 4.25 -8.93 8.33
N THR A 53 3.01 -8.57 8.02
CA THR A 53 2.53 -8.33 6.65
C THR A 53 1.67 -7.06 6.66
N VAL A 54 1.75 -6.28 5.59
CA VAL A 54 0.84 -5.16 5.34
C VAL A 54 0.10 -5.40 4.03
N PHE A 55 -1.22 -5.39 4.07
CA PHE A 55 -2.05 -5.30 2.88
C PHE A 55 -2.15 -3.83 2.48
N THR A 56 -1.65 -3.52 1.28
CA THR A 56 -1.63 -2.17 0.73
C THR A 56 -2.67 -2.05 -0.37
N ILE A 57 -3.54 -1.06 -0.25
CA ILE A 57 -4.51 -0.67 -1.27
C ILE A 57 -4.13 0.73 -1.74
N THR A 58 -4.14 0.97 -3.04
CA THR A 58 -3.85 2.28 -3.62
C THR A 58 -4.92 2.66 -4.63
N ASP A 59 -5.50 3.85 -4.49
CA ASP A 59 -6.30 4.45 -5.54
C ASP A 59 -5.39 4.89 -6.70
N ARG A 60 -5.67 4.38 -7.90
CA ARG A 60 -4.87 4.69 -9.09
C ARG A 60 -5.13 6.11 -9.60
N PHE A 61 -6.25 6.73 -9.24
CA PHE A 61 -6.57 8.12 -9.59
C PHE A 61 -5.80 9.11 -8.70
N SER A 62 -6.11 9.16 -7.41
CA SER A 62 -5.56 10.13 -6.45
C SER A 62 -4.18 9.78 -5.89
N LYS A 63 -3.78 8.50 -6.00
CA LYS A 63 -2.63 7.90 -5.28
C LYS A 63 -2.83 7.77 -3.77
N ALA A 64 -4.06 7.92 -3.29
CA ALA A 64 -4.38 7.69 -1.89
C ALA A 64 -4.23 6.22 -1.54
N VAL A 65 -3.87 5.92 -0.30
CA VAL A 65 -3.57 4.56 0.15
C VAL A 65 -4.33 4.18 1.40
N HIS A 66 -4.55 2.89 1.55
CA HIS A 66 -4.92 2.25 2.81
C HIS A 66 -3.92 1.15 3.17
N PHE A 67 -3.56 1.08 4.45
CA PHE A 67 -2.63 0.10 4.99
C PHE A 67 -3.27 -0.71 6.11
N ILE A 68 -3.24 -2.03 5.96
CA ILE A 68 -3.82 -2.95 6.96
C ILE A 68 -2.74 -3.93 7.42
N ALA A 69 -2.39 -3.87 8.70
CA ALA A 69 -1.44 -4.81 9.29
C ALA A 69 -2.08 -6.20 9.48
N LEU A 70 -1.36 -7.25 9.09
CA LEU A 70 -1.82 -8.64 9.13
C LEU A 70 -0.75 -9.56 9.73
N PRO A 71 -1.16 -10.68 10.36
CA PRO A 71 -0.24 -11.67 10.92
C PRO A 71 0.45 -12.57 9.87
N GLY A 72 0.08 -12.41 8.61
CA GLY A 72 0.58 -13.17 7.50
C GLY A 72 -0.25 -12.89 6.26
N LEU A 73 0.01 -13.64 5.19
CA LEU A 73 -0.81 -13.60 4.01
C LEU A 73 -2.20 -14.21 4.28
N PRO A 74 -3.30 -13.49 4.03
CA PRO A 74 -4.65 -14.00 4.26
C PRO A 74 -5.05 -15.03 3.19
N SER A 75 -6.18 -15.71 3.42
CA SER A 75 -6.87 -16.44 2.35
C SER A 75 -7.56 -15.46 1.39
N ALA A 76 -7.88 -15.89 0.17
CA ALA A 76 -8.63 -15.07 -0.79
C ALA A 76 -9.96 -14.54 -0.24
N ARG A 77 -10.68 -15.36 0.54
CA ARG A 77 -11.89 -14.96 1.24
C ARG A 77 -11.63 -13.85 2.26
N ARG A 78 -10.60 -14.02 3.10
CA ARG A 78 -10.26 -12.97 4.08
C ARG A 78 -9.78 -11.70 3.41
N THR A 79 -9.08 -11.79 2.26
CA THR A 79 -8.74 -10.61 1.43
C THR A 79 -10.00 -9.86 0.99
N ALA A 80 -11.04 -10.57 0.53
CA ALA A 80 -12.31 -9.96 0.13
C ALA A 80 -13.00 -9.24 1.30
N GLU A 81 -13.06 -9.87 2.47
CA GLU A 81 -13.62 -9.26 3.68
C GLU A 81 -12.85 -7.99 4.07
N LEU A 82 -11.51 -8.06 4.10
CA LEU A 82 -10.66 -6.89 4.38
C LEU A 82 -10.88 -5.76 3.37
N PHE A 83 -11.03 -6.10 2.09
CA PHE A 83 -11.31 -5.13 1.03
C PHE A 83 -12.68 -4.45 1.23
N LEU A 84 -13.70 -5.21 1.63
CA LEU A 84 -15.02 -4.66 1.95
C LEU A 84 -14.96 -3.72 3.17
N GLU A 85 -14.34 -4.19 4.26
CA GLU A 85 -14.24 -3.49 5.55
C GLU A 85 -13.53 -2.13 5.43
N ASN A 86 -12.46 -2.08 4.62
CA ASN A 86 -11.50 -0.98 4.61
C ASN A 86 -11.53 -0.13 3.34
N VAL A 87 -12.18 -0.58 2.26
CA VAL A 87 -12.24 0.18 0.99
C VAL A 87 -13.68 0.40 0.60
N VAL A 88 -14.45 -0.67 0.36
CA VAL A 88 -15.82 -0.54 -0.16
C VAL A 88 -16.73 0.21 0.80
N ARG A 89 -16.59 -0.03 2.11
CA ARG A 89 -17.33 0.70 3.15
C ARG A 89 -17.12 2.22 3.08
N LEU A 90 -15.95 2.67 2.66
CA LEU A 90 -15.57 4.09 2.64
C LEU A 90 -15.85 4.75 1.29
N HIS A 91 -15.56 4.03 0.20
CA HIS A 91 -15.44 4.61 -1.14
C HIS A 91 -16.38 3.99 -2.17
N GLY A 92 -17.13 2.95 -1.79
CA GLY A 92 -17.94 2.16 -2.70
C GLY A 92 -17.15 1.11 -3.49
N PHE A 93 -17.83 0.40 -4.39
CA PHE A 93 -17.21 -0.66 -5.19
C PHE A 93 -16.36 -0.05 -6.33
N PRO A 94 -15.13 -0.55 -6.55
CA PRO A 94 -14.33 -0.12 -7.68
C PRO A 94 -14.86 -0.71 -9.00
N VAL A 95 -14.49 -0.07 -10.10
CA VAL A 95 -14.70 -0.57 -11.47
C VAL A 95 -13.58 -1.52 -11.89
N ASP A 96 -12.35 -1.29 -11.44
CA ASP A 96 -11.19 -2.11 -11.78
C ASP A 96 -10.30 -2.38 -10.56
N VAL A 97 -9.80 -3.61 -10.48
CA VAL A 97 -8.87 -4.06 -9.47
C VAL A 97 -7.63 -4.63 -10.14
N VAL A 98 -6.48 -4.01 -9.86
CA VAL A 98 -5.17 -4.47 -10.30
C VAL A 98 -4.41 -5.08 -9.13
N SER A 99 -3.86 -6.28 -9.29
CA SER A 99 -3.06 -6.93 -8.24
C SER A 99 -1.85 -7.65 -8.82
N ASP A 100 -0.90 -8.08 -7.99
CA ASP A 100 0.11 -9.03 -8.43
C ASP A 100 -0.48 -10.44 -8.67
N ARG A 101 0.39 -11.38 -9.04
CA ARG A 101 0.03 -12.80 -9.24
C ARG A 101 0.10 -13.63 -7.96
N GLY A 102 -0.03 -12.99 -6.79
CA GLY A 102 -0.10 -13.67 -5.51
C GLY A 102 -1.26 -14.68 -5.46
N PRO A 103 -1.13 -15.77 -4.67
CA PRO A 103 -2.12 -16.85 -4.66
C PRO A 103 -3.52 -16.36 -4.24
N GLN A 104 -3.61 -15.33 -3.41
CA GLN A 104 -4.86 -14.70 -2.98
C GLN A 104 -5.66 -14.14 -4.15
N PHE A 105 -4.98 -13.47 -5.08
CA PHE A 105 -5.62 -12.80 -6.21
C PHE A 105 -5.81 -13.73 -7.42
N MET A 106 -5.03 -14.81 -7.47
CA MET A 106 -5.19 -15.87 -8.47
C MET A 106 -6.32 -16.85 -8.14
N ASP A 107 -6.75 -16.90 -6.88
CA ASP A 107 -7.78 -17.81 -6.39
C ASP A 107 -9.12 -17.62 -7.11
N ARG A 108 -9.83 -18.73 -7.32
CA ARG A 108 -11.15 -18.75 -7.95
C ARG A 108 -12.18 -17.94 -7.18
N PHE A 109 -12.10 -17.94 -5.85
CA PHE A 109 -12.98 -17.17 -4.98
C PHE A 109 -12.80 -15.67 -5.24
N TRP A 110 -11.56 -15.19 -5.27
CA TRP A 110 -11.27 -13.78 -5.51
C TRP A 110 -11.79 -13.32 -6.88
N LYS A 111 -11.53 -14.10 -7.92
CA LYS A 111 -12.01 -13.82 -9.28
C LYS A 111 -13.54 -13.78 -9.35
N ALA A 112 -14.22 -14.75 -8.73
CA ALA A 112 -15.68 -14.79 -8.67
C ALA A 112 -16.25 -13.61 -7.87
N PHE A 113 -15.63 -13.27 -6.74
CA PHE A 113 -16.00 -12.12 -5.92
C PHE A 113 -15.93 -10.81 -6.72
N CYS A 114 -14.82 -10.52 -7.39
CA CYS A 114 -14.69 -9.32 -8.22
C CYS A 114 -15.72 -9.30 -9.37
N HIS A 115 -15.92 -10.43 -10.03
CA HIS A 115 -16.93 -10.55 -11.10
C HIS A 115 -18.35 -10.24 -10.60
N LEU A 116 -18.73 -10.77 -9.43
CA LEU A 116 -20.05 -10.53 -8.82
C LEU A 116 -20.25 -9.08 -8.38
N MET A 117 -19.19 -8.37 -8.04
CA MET A 117 -19.24 -6.93 -7.73
C MET A 117 -19.21 -6.05 -8.99
N GLY A 118 -19.08 -6.63 -10.19
CA GLY A 118 -18.98 -5.89 -11.45
C GLY A 118 -17.60 -5.26 -11.71
N ALA A 119 -16.57 -5.67 -10.98
CA ALA A 119 -15.21 -5.16 -11.15
C ALA A 119 -14.40 -5.98 -12.16
N SER A 120 -13.66 -5.32 -13.05
CA SER A 120 -12.63 -5.97 -13.85
C SER A 120 -11.42 -6.33 -12.99
N VAL A 121 -10.79 -7.47 -13.27
CA VAL A 121 -9.57 -7.90 -12.58
C VAL A 121 -8.42 -7.97 -13.56
N SER A 122 -7.38 -7.19 -13.28
CA SER A 122 -6.15 -7.17 -14.07
C SER A 122 -4.99 -7.65 -13.22
N LEU A 123 -4.24 -8.65 -13.70
CA LEU A 123 -3.06 -9.13 -13.00
C LEU A 123 -1.82 -8.41 -13.54
N SER A 124 -1.01 -7.87 -12.64
CA SER A 124 0.28 -7.30 -13.00
C SER A 124 1.21 -8.42 -13.48
N SER A 125 1.85 -8.20 -14.61
CA SER A 125 2.89 -9.09 -15.13
C SER A 125 4.24 -8.53 -14.72
N GLY A 126 5.05 -9.30 -13.99
CA GLY A 126 6.43 -8.89 -13.65
C GLY A 126 7.39 -8.73 -14.84
N TYR A 127 6.89 -8.80 -16.08
CA TYR A 127 7.65 -8.76 -17.33
C TYR A 127 7.14 -7.75 -18.37
N HIS A 128 6.04 -7.00 -18.13
CA HIS A 128 5.58 -5.97 -19.08
C HIS A 128 5.58 -4.56 -18.44
N PRO A 129 6.67 -3.81 -18.63
CA PRO A 129 6.83 -2.45 -18.08
C PRO A 129 5.82 -1.42 -18.59
N GLN A 130 5.15 -1.68 -19.71
CA GLN A 130 4.31 -0.68 -20.39
C GLN A 130 2.86 -0.65 -19.92
N THR A 131 2.22 -1.80 -19.68
CA THR A 131 0.81 -1.84 -19.22
C THR A 131 0.69 -1.69 -17.72
N ASN A 132 1.52 -2.42 -16.97
CA ASN A 132 1.44 -2.50 -15.51
C ASN A 132 2.47 -1.64 -14.80
N GLY A 133 3.38 -0.98 -15.54
CA GLY A 133 4.52 -0.29 -14.95
C GLY A 133 4.14 0.84 -14.01
N GLN A 134 2.99 1.51 -14.20
CA GLN A 134 2.55 2.55 -13.26
C GLN A 134 2.08 1.96 -11.92
N THR A 135 1.17 0.98 -11.96
CA THR A 135 0.71 0.29 -10.73
C THR A 135 1.85 -0.44 -10.05
N GLU A 136 2.73 -1.08 -10.82
CA GLU A 136 3.91 -1.78 -10.31
C GLU A 136 4.91 -0.80 -9.68
N ARG A 137 5.21 0.33 -10.32
CA ARG A 137 6.07 1.38 -9.74
C ARG A 137 5.48 1.94 -8.46
N VAL A 138 4.18 2.22 -8.43
CA VAL A 138 3.49 2.72 -7.24
C VAL A 138 3.56 1.69 -6.12
N ASN A 139 3.22 0.42 -6.38
CA ASN A 139 3.32 -0.65 -5.39
C ASN A 139 4.76 -0.88 -4.91
N GLN A 140 5.76 -0.78 -5.80
CA GLN A 140 7.18 -0.88 -5.44
C GLN A 140 7.64 0.32 -4.59
N GLN A 141 7.25 1.54 -4.97
CA GLN A 141 7.53 2.76 -4.20
C GLN A 141 6.90 2.68 -2.81
N LEU A 142 5.66 2.23 -2.72
CA LEU A 142 4.93 2.03 -1.48
C LEU A 142 5.56 0.94 -0.61
N GLY A 143 5.99 -0.15 -1.22
CA GLY A 143 6.76 -1.21 -0.54
C GLY A 143 8.10 -0.71 -0.01
N ARG A 144 8.82 0.14 -0.75
CA ARG A 144 10.06 0.78 -0.27
C ARG A 144 9.80 1.75 0.86
N TYR A 145 8.78 2.59 0.72
CA TYR A 145 8.32 3.51 1.76
C TYR A 145 8.04 2.76 3.07
N LEU A 146 7.20 1.71 3.02
CA LEU A 146 6.88 0.89 4.19
C LEU A 146 8.12 0.19 4.76
N ARG A 147 9.05 -0.31 3.93
CA ARG A 147 10.28 -0.92 4.44
C ARG A 147 11.18 0.09 5.15
N CYS A 148 11.39 1.28 4.58
CA CYS A 148 12.14 2.35 5.23
C CYS A 148 11.48 2.77 6.56
N PHE A 149 10.16 2.95 6.53
CA PHE A 149 9.35 3.29 7.68
C PHE A 149 9.49 2.26 8.81
N VAL A 150 9.32 0.98 8.47
CA VAL A 150 9.47 -0.14 9.41
C VAL A 150 10.91 -0.23 9.93
N SER A 151 11.92 -0.02 9.09
CA SER A 151 13.33 -0.03 9.50
C SER A 151 13.66 1.08 10.51
N ALA A 152 13.01 2.25 10.43
CA ALA A 152 13.17 3.29 11.43
C ALA A 152 12.55 2.93 12.79
N GLN A 153 11.52 2.07 12.80
CA GLN A 153 10.70 1.76 13.98
C GLN A 153 10.36 0.24 14.05
N PRO A 154 11.35 -0.67 14.09
CA PRO A 154 11.12 -2.09 13.80
C PRO A 154 10.22 -2.81 14.82
N SER A 155 10.22 -2.38 16.08
CA SER A 155 9.39 -2.96 17.14
C SER A 155 8.02 -2.29 17.30
N GLN A 156 7.74 -1.26 16.51
CA GLN A 156 6.62 -0.35 16.73
C GLN A 156 5.83 -0.03 15.46
N TRP A 157 6.27 -0.53 14.31
CA TRP A 157 5.66 -0.19 13.02
C TRP A 157 4.13 -0.37 12.97
N PRO A 158 3.48 -1.36 13.61
CA PRO A 158 2.03 -1.51 13.46
C PRO A 158 1.26 -0.33 14.06
N LYS A 159 1.69 0.19 15.22
CA LYS A 159 1.03 1.35 15.85
C LYS A 159 1.25 2.65 15.10
N TYR A 160 2.26 2.71 14.23
CA TYR A 160 2.52 3.88 13.42
C TYR A 160 2.04 3.76 11.98
N LEU A 161 1.47 2.62 11.58
CA LEU A 161 0.95 2.43 10.23
C LEU A 161 -0.14 3.45 9.87
N LEU A 162 -0.98 3.83 10.85
CA LEU A 162 -1.92 4.94 10.74
C LEU A 162 -1.23 6.25 10.32
N TRP A 163 -0.11 6.57 10.97
CA TRP A 163 0.64 7.80 10.71
C TRP A 163 1.35 7.75 9.36
N ALA A 164 1.83 6.57 8.96
CA ALA A 164 2.39 6.36 7.65
C ALA A 164 1.35 6.59 6.53
N GLU A 165 0.14 6.05 6.70
CA GLU A 165 -0.97 6.28 5.77
C GLU A 165 -1.36 7.75 5.71
N LEU A 166 -1.52 8.40 6.87
CA LEU A 166 -1.90 9.81 6.94
C LEU A 166 -0.83 10.72 6.33
N SER A 167 0.46 10.47 6.63
CA SER A 167 1.58 11.22 6.08
C SER A 167 1.60 11.13 4.55
N HIS A 168 1.47 9.91 3.99
CA HIS A 168 1.39 9.72 2.54
C HIS A 168 0.18 10.43 1.93
N ASN A 169 -1.02 10.26 2.49
CA ASN A 169 -2.26 10.80 1.93
C ASN A 169 -2.33 12.33 2.01
N LEU A 170 -1.68 12.95 2.99
CA LEU A 170 -1.64 14.40 3.17
C LEU A 170 -0.42 15.06 2.54
N HIS A 171 0.58 14.30 2.08
CA HIS A 171 1.78 14.87 1.46
C HIS A 171 1.43 15.52 0.11
N THR A 172 1.60 16.83 0.01
CA THR A 172 1.45 17.57 -1.26
C THR A 172 2.60 17.25 -2.20
N SER A 173 2.29 16.69 -3.36
CA SER A 173 3.30 16.39 -4.38
C SER A 173 3.86 17.68 -4.98
N SER A 174 5.18 17.75 -5.15
CA SER A 174 5.84 18.90 -5.80
C SER A 174 5.53 19.00 -7.29
N THR A 175 5.06 17.91 -7.91
CA THR A 175 4.75 17.87 -9.35
C THR A 175 3.32 18.29 -9.64
N THR A 176 2.36 17.85 -8.82
CA THR A 176 0.93 18.12 -9.03
C THR A 176 0.40 19.24 -8.16
N HIS A 177 1.18 19.69 -7.16
CA HIS A 177 0.76 20.65 -6.14
C HIS A 177 -0.49 20.25 -5.35
N MET A 178 -0.88 18.98 -5.41
CA MET A 178 -2.04 18.43 -4.70
C MET A 178 -1.60 17.21 -3.88
N SER A 179 -2.24 17.00 -2.73
CA SER A 179 -2.11 15.76 -1.97
C SER A 179 -3.12 14.71 -2.47
N PRO A 180 -2.87 13.40 -2.24
CA PRO A 180 -3.87 12.38 -2.52
C PRO A 180 -5.23 12.63 -1.83
N PHE A 181 -5.21 13.18 -0.61
CA PHE A 181 -6.41 13.54 0.12
C PHE A 181 -7.18 14.66 -0.58
N GLU A 182 -6.48 15.72 -1.01
CA GLU A 182 -7.09 16.84 -1.72
C GLU A 182 -7.69 16.39 -3.06
N VAL A 183 -7.04 15.47 -3.78
CA VAL A 183 -7.61 14.90 -5.00
C VAL A 183 -8.86 14.07 -4.72
N CYS A 184 -8.94 13.37 -3.57
CA CYS A 184 -10.12 12.60 -3.19
C CYS A 184 -11.30 13.49 -2.77
N TYR A 185 -11.05 14.52 -1.96
CA TYR A 185 -12.08 15.23 -1.21
C TYR A 185 -12.26 16.70 -1.60
N GLY A 186 -11.37 17.25 -2.43
CA GLY A 186 -11.43 18.64 -2.89
C GLY A 186 -10.92 19.67 -1.88
N TYR A 187 -10.29 19.25 -0.78
CA TYR A 187 -9.67 20.16 0.19
C TYR A 187 -8.48 19.50 0.90
N GLN A 188 -7.54 20.32 1.36
CA GLN A 188 -6.44 19.87 2.21
C GLN A 188 -6.79 20.08 3.70
N PRO A 189 -6.83 19.04 4.54
CA PRO A 189 -7.21 19.19 5.94
C PRO A 189 -6.04 19.75 6.77
N PRO A 190 -6.35 20.41 7.90
CA PRO A 190 -5.31 20.77 8.87
C PRO A 190 -4.76 19.50 9.53
N VAL A 191 -3.44 19.47 9.79
CA VAL A 191 -2.80 18.32 10.44
C VAL A 191 -2.73 18.53 11.96
N PHE A 192 -1.91 19.48 12.40
CA PHE A 192 -1.77 19.86 13.79
C PHE A 192 -1.56 21.37 13.90
N ALA A 193 -2.18 21.98 14.92
CA ALA A 193 -1.90 23.36 15.25
C ALA A 193 -0.42 23.54 15.66
N HIS A 194 0.16 24.68 15.26
CA HIS A 194 1.52 25.06 15.64
C HIS A 194 1.69 25.21 17.15
N GLN A 195 0.65 25.68 17.85
CA GLN A 195 0.64 25.85 19.31
C GLN A 195 -0.34 24.86 19.95
N GLU A 196 0.10 24.13 20.98
CA GLU A 196 -0.78 23.30 21.80
C GLU A 196 -1.36 24.14 22.94
N PRO A 197 -2.69 24.37 22.99
CA PRO A 197 -3.29 25.01 24.16
C PRO A 197 -3.17 24.08 25.36
N GLU A 198 -3.03 24.67 26.55
CA GLU A 198 -3.11 23.93 27.79
C GLU A 198 -4.57 23.52 28.05
N VAL A 199 -4.79 22.27 28.43
CA VAL A 199 -6.12 21.71 28.65
C VAL A 199 -6.21 21.09 30.03
N VAL A 200 -7.40 21.16 30.64
CA VAL A 200 -7.67 20.67 32.01
C VAL A 200 -7.55 19.14 32.12
N VAL A 201 -7.48 18.41 31.00
CA VAL A 201 -7.42 16.94 30.95
C VAL A 201 -6.03 16.48 30.47
N PRO A 202 -5.08 16.17 31.39
CA PRO A 202 -3.70 15.81 31.03
C PRO A 202 -3.58 14.57 30.14
N ALA A 203 -4.53 13.63 30.27
CA ALA A 203 -4.58 12.42 29.44
C ALA A 203 -4.82 12.74 27.95
N ALA A 204 -5.69 13.71 27.66
CA ALA A 204 -5.95 14.18 26.30
C ALA A 204 -4.72 14.89 25.73
N GLN A 205 -4.08 15.77 26.51
CA GLN A 205 -2.85 16.45 26.09
C GLN A 205 -1.72 15.46 25.80
N SER A 206 -1.56 14.44 26.65
CA SER A 206 -0.57 13.38 26.47
C SER A 206 -0.83 12.55 25.21
N LEU A 207 -2.10 12.28 24.89
CA LEU A 207 -2.46 11.59 23.65
C LEU A 207 -2.12 12.45 22.42
N VAL A 208 -2.52 13.72 22.40
CA VAL A 208 -2.22 14.64 21.28
C VAL A 208 -0.70 14.74 21.06
N ARG A 209 0.09 14.88 22.13
CA ARG A 209 1.56 14.90 22.03
C ARG A 209 2.12 13.62 21.43
N ARG A 210 1.59 12.45 21.82
CA ARG A 210 1.98 11.16 21.19
C ARG A 210 1.64 11.14 19.71
N CYS A 211 0.47 11.64 19.33
CA CYS A 211 0.04 11.75 17.94
C CYS A 211 0.95 12.69 17.13
N LYS A 212 1.29 13.88 17.64
CA LYS A 212 2.23 14.81 16.99
C LYS A 212 3.62 14.20 16.82
N ASN A 213 4.13 13.55 17.86
CA ASN A 213 5.44 12.89 17.80
C ASN A 213 5.45 11.73 16.79
N ALA A 214 4.32 11.05 16.61
CA ALA A 214 4.17 10.01 15.63
C ALA A 214 4.13 10.56 14.20
N TRP A 215 3.41 11.67 14.00
CA TRP A 215 3.38 12.41 12.74
C TRP A 215 4.76 12.92 12.31
N ILE A 216 5.51 13.55 13.23
CA ILE A 216 6.87 14.06 12.93
C ILE A 216 7.82 12.94 12.46
N LYS A 217 7.57 11.71 12.92
CA LYS A 217 8.40 10.54 12.60
C LYS A 217 7.94 9.79 11.36
N ALA A 218 6.81 10.16 10.75
CA ALA A 218 6.16 9.42 9.66
C ALA A 218 6.33 10.08 8.29
#